data_AF-A0A2N5Z619-F1
#
_entry.id   AF-A0A2N5Z619-F1
#
_cell.length_a   1.000
_cell.length_b   1.000
_cell.length_c   1.000
_cell.angle_alpha   90.00
_cell.angle_beta   90.00
_cell.angle_gamma   90.00
#
_symmetry.space_group_name_H-M   'P 1'
#
loop_
_entity.id
_entity.type
_entity.pdbx_description
1 polymer ?
#
loop_
_entity_poly.entity_id
_entity_poly.type
_entity_poly.pdbx_seq_one_letter_code
_entity_poly.pdbx_strand_id
1 'polypeptide(L)'
;MSQSRLKIRLSDLAWTPCEEYLKPILERYGRDNYFDPIALIYEINEDDYDYIADDLFMLDDMCCEIYDPSEIIGDEFAKILTRTTDKDRYGSILMFYSETQTHENFLHFISIENDIERQSLVFSECRMLHNKYWNEHFLTNILRNSTYVDIILRNTNAYYKEAWFEKLLKSQPQARQFLELFLYDEDYQTKEMFERIMVMNPSVFQLGKMVYMAKGVNAQEILKTFLERGGTQKLLDHIFNRLHYRIANLKINRIFID
;
A
#
# COMPACT_ATOMS: atom_id res chain seq x y z
N MET A 1 -5.18 24.22 -26.80
CA MET A 1 -4.16 23.27 -27.30
C MET A 1 -4.84 21.92 -27.40
N SER A 2 -4.81 21.30 -28.58
CA SER A 2 -5.42 19.99 -28.83
C SER A 2 -4.68 18.93 -28.02
N GLN A 3 -5.24 18.47 -26.89
CA GLN A 3 -4.79 17.23 -26.24
C GLN A 3 -4.85 16.12 -27.30
N SER A 4 -3.70 15.58 -27.68
CA SER A 4 -3.65 14.39 -28.51
C SER A 4 -4.38 13.29 -27.76
N ARG A 5 -5.59 12.94 -28.20
CA ARG A 5 -6.38 11.82 -27.68
C ARG A 5 -5.47 10.60 -27.55
N LEU A 6 -5.29 10.13 -26.32
CA LEU A 6 -4.49 8.95 -26.05
C LEU A 6 -5.29 7.75 -26.58
N LYS A 7 -4.81 7.11 -27.64
CA LYS A 7 -5.51 6.00 -28.29
C LYS A 7 -4.72 4.71 -28.10
N ILE A 8 -5.24 3.80 -27.30
CA ILE A 8 -4.73 2.42 -27.15
C ILE A 8 -5.32 1.57 -28.27
N ARG A 9 -4.56 0.64 -28.88
CA ARG A 9 -5.14 -0.32 -29.81
C ARG A 9 -5.82 -1.45 -29.05
N LEU A 10 -6.99 -1.88 -29.49
CA LEU A 10 -7.69 -3.01 -28.87
C LEU A 10 -6.86 -4.31 -28.89
N SER A 11 -5.98 -4.47 -29.88
CA SER A 11 -5.03 -5.60 -29.94
C SER A 11 -4.07 -5.67 -28.76
N ASP A 12 -3.78 -4.52 -28.14
CA ASP A 12 -2.82 -4.42 -27.05
C ASP A 12 -3.49 -4.80 -25.71
N LEU A 13 -4.84 -4.79 -25.66
CA LEU A 13 -5.67 -5.22 -24.53
C LEU A 13 -6.10 -6.70 -24.65
N ALA A 14 -5.98 -7.33 -25.82
CA ALA A 14 -6.48 -8.68 -26.09
C ALA A 14 -5.64 -9.82 -25.45
N TRP A 15 -4.57 -9.49 -24.72
CA TRP A 15 -3.68 -10.45 -24.06
C TRP A 15 -3.91 -10.57 -22.54
N THR A 16 -4.73 -9.72 -21.93
CA THR A 16 -5.06 -9.81 -20.50
C THR A 16 -6.16 -10.86 -20.27
N PRO A 17 -6.08 -11.68 -19.21
CA PRO A 17 -7.04 -12.77 -18.91
C PRO A 17 -8.48 -12.32 -18.57
N CYS A 18 -8.80 -11.03 -18.79
CA CYS A 18 -10.05 -10.39 -18.41
C CYS A 18 -11.03 -10.17 -19.57
N GLU A 19 -10.85 -10.84 -20.72
CA GLU A 19 -11.60 -10.62 -21.97
C GLU A 19 -13.14 -10.53 -21.79
N GLU A 20 -13.73 -11.31 -20.87
CA GLU A 20 -15.17 -11.25 -20.56
C GLU A 20 -15.61 -9.96 -19.85
N TYR A 21 -14.76 -9.38 -19.00
CA TYR A 21 -15.00 -8.09 -18.30
C TYR A 21 -14.71 -6.89 -19.21
N LEU A 22 -13.74 -7.04 -20.12
CA LEU A 22 -13.37 -6.02 -21.10
C LEU A 22 -14.44 -5.84 -22.17
N LYS A 23 -15.10 -6.94 -22.55
CA LYS A 23 -16.03 -6.95 -23.69
C LYS A 23 -17.14 -5.90 -23.61
N PRO A 24 -17.88 -5.70 -22.50
CA PRO A 24 -18.89 -4.65 -22.41
C PRO A 24 -18.33 -3.23 -22.61
N ILE A 25 -17.13 -2.95 -22.14
CA ILE A 25 -16.47 -1.64 -22.27
C ILE A 25 -15.98 -1.44 -23.70
N LEU A 26 -15.34 -2.46 -24.27
CA LEU A 26 -14.85 -2.40 -25.65
C LEU A 26 -16.01 -2.30 -26.65
N GLU A 27 -17.12 -2.99 -26.40
CA GLU A 27 -18.36 -2.87 -27.18
C GLU A 27 -19.01 -1.49 -27.03
N ARG A 28 -18.98 -0.91 -25.83
CA ARG A 28 -19.62 0.39 -25.55
C ARG A 28 -18.77 1.58 -26.01
N TYR A 29 -17.45 1.49 -25.92
CA TYR A 29 -16.53 2.64 -26.04
C TYR A 29 -15.39 2.47 -27.06
N GLY A 30 -15.14 1.26 -27.57
CA GLY A 30 -14.15 1.03 -28.62
C GLY A 30 -14.59 1.62 -29.97
N ARG A 31 -13.72 2.39 -30.64
CA ARG A 31 -13.98 2.93 -31.99
C ARG A 31 -12.78 2.72 -32.91
N ASP A 32 -13.03 2.24 -34.12
CA ASP A 32 -12.03 2.06 -35.17
C ASP A 32 -10.80 1.20 -34.77
N ASN A 33 -10.99 0.16 -33.95
CA ASN A 33 -9.92 -0.65 -33.32
C ASN A 33 -9.03 0.09 -32.29
N TYR A 34 -9.50 1.25 -31.81
CA TYR A 34 -8.86 2.00 -30.75
C TYR A 34 -9.81 2.22 -29.57
N PHE A 35 -9.20 2.46 -28.43
CA PHE A 35 -9.84 2.78 -27.17
C PHE A 35 -9.21 4.06 -26.60
N ASP A 36 -10.04 5.00 -26.16
CA ASP A 36 -9.62 6.25 -25.52
C ASP A 36 -10.16 6.27 -24.08
N PRO A 37 -9.36 5.83 -23.10
CA PRO A 37 -9.80 5.75 -21.70
C PRO A 37 -10.18 7.12 -21.14
N ILE A 38 -9.57 8.20 -21.63
CA ILE A 38 -9.88 9.54 -21.20
C ILE A 38 -11.23 9.99 -21.74
N ALA A 39 -11.56 9.64 -22.99
CA ALA A 39 -12.90 9.88 -23.52
C ALA A 39 -13.98 9.11 -22.74
N LEU A 40 -13.68 7.88 -22.30
CA LEU A 40 -14.61 7.05 -21.52
C LEU A 40 -15.02 7.73 -20.22
N ILE A 41 -14.05 8.29 -19.48
CA ILE A 41 -14.30 9.05 -18.25
C ILE A 41 -15.37 10.13 -18.46
N TYR A 42 -15.34 10.84 -19.59
CA TYR A 42 -16.31 11.88 -19.93
C TYR A 42 -17.64 11.35 -20.50
N GLU A 43 -17.71 10.07 -20.88
CA GLU A 43 -18.92 9.39 -21.36
C GLU A 43 -19.64 8.62 -20.24
N ILE A 44 -19.00 8.39 -19.07
CA ILE A 44 -19.67 7.86 -17.87
C ILE A 44 -20.70 8.90 -17.39
N ASN A 45 -21.96 8.69 -17.78
CA ASN A 45 -23.10 9.51 -17.39
C ASN A 45 -24.04 8.65 -16.54
N GLU A 46 -23.55 8.30 -15.36
CA GLU A 46 -24.32 7.56 -14.36
C GLU A 46 -24.51 8.43 -13.12
N ASP A 47 -25.70 8.36 -12.52
CA ASP A 47 -25.98 9.01 -11.24
C ASP A 47 -25.43 8.21 -10.04
N ASP A 48 -24.84 7.04 -10.29
CA ASP A 48 -24.26 6.13 -9.30
C ASP A 48 -22.73 6.24 -9.27
N TYR A 49 -22.21 7.03 -8.33
CA TYR A 49 -20.78 7.31 -8.20
C TYR A 49 -19.94 6.10 -7.75
N ASP A 50 -20.56 5.08 -7.16
CA ASP A 50 -19.85 3.85 -6.80
C ASP A 50 -19.56 3.02 -8.06
N TYR A 51 -20.47 3.03 -9.04
CA TYR A 51 -20.27 2.39 -10.34
C TYR A 51 -19.21 3.12 -11.19
N ILE A 52 -19.22 4.46 -11.18
CA ILE A 52 -18.15 5.26 -11.81
C ILE A 52 -16.78 4.89 -11.23
N ALA A 53 -16.70 4.72 -9.91
CA ALA A 53 -15.46 4.34 -9.26
C ALA A 53 -14.96 2.95 -9.70
N ASP A 54 -15.85 1.96 -9.83
CA ASP A 54 -15.50 0.63 -10.34
C ASP A 54 -14.98 0.69 -11.78
N ASP A 55 -15.66 1.44 -12.65
CA ASP A 55 -15.21 1.66 -14.04
C ASP A 55 -13.81 2.29 -14.07
N LEU A 56 -13.56 3.31 -13.24
CA LEU A 56 -12.24 3.96 -13.15
C LEU A 56 -11.14 3.04 -12.63
N PHE A 57 -11.42 2.21 -11.61
CA PHE A 57 -10.44 1.22 -11.11
C PHE A 57 -10.08 0.21 -12.19
N MET A 58 -11.09 -0.30 -12.89
CA MET A 58 -10.89 -1.24 -13.98
C MET A 58 -10.11 -0.60 -15.15
N LEU A 59 -10.36 0.67 -15.46
CA LEU A 59 -9.57 1.40 -16.45
C LEU A 59 -8.10 1.51 -16.06
N ASP A 60 -7.82 1.78 -14.79
CA ASP A 60 -6.46 1.86 -14.27
C ASP A 60 -5.73 0.52 -14.44
N ASP A 61 -6.37 -0.56 -13.99
CA ASP A 61 -5.85 -1.93 -14.09
C ASP A 61 -5.56 -2.33 -15.55
N MET A 62 -6.51 -2.08 -16.45
CA MET A 62 -6.35 -2.37 -17.87
C MET A 62 -5.19 -1.64 -18.53
N CYS A 63 -4.97 -0.40 -18.12
CA CYS A 63 -4.05 0.49 -18.81
C CYS A 63 -2.64 0.40 -18.25
N CYS A 64 -2.47 0.06 -16.97
CA CYS A 64 -1.21 0.20 -16.23
C CYS A 64 -0.01 -0.52 -16.87
N GLU A 65 -0.23 -1.64 -17.58
CA GLU A 65 0.82 -2.36 -18.29
C GLU A 65 1.24 -1.71 -19.63
N ILE A 66 0.36 -0.88 -20.20
CA ILE A 66 0.53 -0.25 -21.51
C ILE A 66 1.04 1.19 -21.36
N TYR A 67 0.46 1.94 -20.41
CA TYR A 67 0.88 3.28 -20.02
C TYR A 67 0.34 3.58 -18.61
N ASP A 68 0.87 4.58 -17.93
CA ASP A 68 0.44 4.93 -16.58
C ASP A 68 -0.65 6.02 -16.62
N PRO A 69 -1.96 5.70 -16.42
CA PRO A 69 -3.03 6.70 -16.35
C PRO A 69 -3.24 7.28 -14.95
N SER A 70 -2.46 6.87 -13.94
CA SER A 70 -2.81 7.03 -12.52
C SER A 70 -3.13 8.48 -12.14
N GLU A 71 -2.38 9.45 -12.65
CA GLU A 71 -2.62 10.88 -12.38
C GLU A 71 -3.98 11.34 -12.92
N ILE A 72 -4.32 10.96 -14.15
CA ILE A 72 -5.59 11.37 -14.77
C ILE A 72 -6.76 10.67 -14.10
N ILE A 73 -6.63 9.38 -13.78
CA ILE A 73 -7.66 8.64 -13.05
C ILE A 73 -7.82 9.20 -11.63
N GLY A 74 -6.72 9.53 -10.97
CA GLY A 74 -6.72 10.18 -9.66
C GLY A 74 -7.44 11.53 -9.64
N ASP A 75 -7.23 12.37 -10.66
CA ASP A 75 -7.94 13.64 -10.84
C ASP A 75 -9.46 13.45 -11.00
N GLU A 76 -9.89 12.38 -11.66
CA GLU A 76 -11.30 12.07 -11.86
C GLU A 76 -11.94 11.50 -10.59
N PHE A 77 -11.23 10.61 -9.90
CA PHE A 77 -11.61 10.17 -8.57
C PHE A 77 -11.80 11.36 -7.63
N ALA A 78 -10.88 12.34 -7.63
CA ALA A 78 -10.97 13.52 -6.77
C ALA A 78 -12.27 14.33 -6.97
N LYS A 79 -12.86 14.32 -8.17
CA LYS A 79 -14.11 15.03 -8.49
C LYS A 79 -15.36 14.31 -7.97
N ILE A 80 -15.31 12.98 -7.91
CA ILE A 80 -16.47 12.15 -7.56
C ILE A 80 -16.43 11.63 -6.11
N LEU A 81 -15.26 11.60 -5.49
CA LEU A 81 -15.00 10.86 -4.25
C LEU A 81 -15.98 11.22 -3.13
N THR A 82 -16.29 12.49 -2.92
CA THR A 82 -17.25 12.93 -1.86
C THR A 82 -18.70 12.52 -2.10
N ARG A 83 -19.00 11.91 -3.27
CA ARG A 83 -20.30 11.37 -3.64
C ARG A 83 -20.32 9.84 -3.67
N THR A 84 -19.16 9.19 -3.61
CA THR A 84 -19.00 7.74 -3.39
C THR A 84 -19.56 7.40 -2.01
N THR A 85 -20.48 6.43 -1.96
CA THR A 85 -21.15 6.05 -0.71
C THR A 85 -20.58 4.79 -0.08
N ASP A 86 -19.92 3.96 -0.89
CA ASP A 86 -19.18 2.80 -0.42
C ASP A 86 -17.88 3.22 0.27
N LYS A 87 -17.83 3.02 1.59
CA LYS A 87 -16.67 3.38 2.41
C LYS A 87 -15.41 2.57 2.10
N ASP A 88 -15.54 1.32 1.65
CA ASP A 88 -14.39 0.47 1.33
C ASP A 88 -13.76 0.95 0.01
N ARG A 89 -14.59 1.27 -0.99
CA ARG A 89 -14.13 1.94 -2.23
C ARG A 89 -13.51 3.28 -1.94
N TYR A 90 -14.18 4.12 -1.14
CA TYR A 90 -13.67 5.43 -0.73
C TYR A 90 -12.27 5.30 -0.10
N GLY A 91 -12.13 4.37 0.86
CA GLY A 91 -10.86 4.07 1.50
C GLY A 91 -9.79 3.65 0.49
N SER A 92 -10.11 2.74 -0.43
CA SER A 92 -9.17 2.30 -1.48
C SER A 92 -8.72 3.46 -2.37
N ILE A 93 -9.64 4.30 -2.84
CA ILE A 93 -9.32 5.47 -3.67
C ILE A 93 -8.31 6.38 -2.95
N LEU A 94 -8.55 6.68 -1.67
CA LEU A 94 -7.64 7.48 -0.84
C LEU A 94 -6.24 6.86 -0.71
N MET A 95 -6.15 5.53 -0.57
CA MET A 95 -4.87 4.84 -0.39
C MET A 95 -4.04 4.82 -1.67
N PHE A 96 -4.67 4.66 -2.84
CA PHE A 96 -3.98 4.48 -4.11
C PHE A 96 -3.68 5.78 -4.86
N TYR A 97 -4.59 6.77 -4.83
CA TYR A 97 -4.47 7.97 -5.66
C TYR A 97 -4.13 9.20 -4.82
N SER A 98 -2.94 9.75 -5.04
CA SER A 98 -2.39 10.85 -4.23
C SER A 98 -3.17 12.16 -4.36
N GLU A 99 -3.77 12.36 -5.52
CA GLU A 99 -4.63 13.48 -5.92
C GLU A 99 -5.86 13.57 -5.00
N THR A 100 -6.31 12.44 -4.47
CA THR A 100 -7.48 12.38 -3.58
C THR A 100 -7.15 12.60 -2.11
N GLN A 101 -5.87 12.58 -1.73
CA GLN A 101 -5.40 12.64 -0.33
C GLN A 101 -5.40 14.07 0.22
N THR A 102 -6.58 14.71 0.19
CA THR A 102 -6.80 16.05 0.71
C THR A 102 -7.39 16.01 2.12
N HIS A 103 -7.25 17.12 2.86
CA HIS A 103 -7.86 17.24 4.18
C HIS A 103 -9.40 17.06 4.13
N GLU A 104 -10.06 17.66 3.13
CA GLU A 104 -11.52 17.60 2.98
C GLU A 104 -11.99 16.18 2.67
N ASN A 105 -11.36 15.50 1.71
CA ASN A 105 -11.74 14.14 1.35
C ASN A 105 -11.52 13.16 2.50
N PHE A 106 -10.43 13.30 3.24
CA PHE A 106 -10.15 12.43 4.37
C PHE A 106 -11.05 12.72 5.57
N LEU A 107 -11.42 13.99 5.80
CA LEU A 107 -12.39 14.35 6.83
C LEU A 107 -13.77 13.74 6.51
N HIS A 108 -14.19 13.77 5.25
CA HIS A 108 -15.42 13.10 4.83
C HIS A 108 -15.34 11.58 5.06
N PHE A 109 -14.23 10.94 4.69
CA PHE A 109 -14.01 9.51 4.96
C PHE A 109 -14.17 9.16 6.44
N ILE A 110 -13.56 9.94 7.34
CA ILE A 110 -13.71 9.75 8.80
C ILE A 110 -15.17 9.93 9.26
N SER A 111 -15.95 10.76 8.57
CA SER A 111 -17.35 10.97 8.94
C SER A 111 -18.25 9.78 8.56
N ILE A 112 -17.85 8.96 7.58
CA ILE A 112 -18.62 7.78 7.11
C ILE A 112 -18.04 6.45 7.62
N GLU A 113 -16.74 6.37 7.89
CA GLU A 113 -16.10 5.22 8.53
C GLU A 113 -16.09 5.40 10.05
N ASN A 114 -16.63 4.45 10.80
CA ASN A 114 -16.71 4.54 12.27
C ASN A 114 -15.64 3.70 12.98
N ASP A 115 -14.93 2.82 12.27
CA ASP A 115 -13.84 2.03 12.83
C ASP A 115 -12.51 2.80 12.82
N ILE A 116 -12.06 3.22 14.01
CA ILE A 116 -10.80 3.93 14.18
C ILE A 116 -9.58 3.14 13.69
N GLU A 117 -9.63 1.80 13.73
CA GLU A 117 -8.56 0.96 13.17
C GLU A 117 -8.51 1.10 11.65
N ARG A 118 -9.67 1.05 10.99
CA ARG A 118 -9.76 1.24 9.53
C ARG A 118 -9.34 2.63 9.13
N GLN A 119 -9.79 3.67 9.84
CA GLN A 119 -9.36 5.05 9.62
C GLN A 119 -7.84 5.20 9.71
N SER A 120 -7.23 4.62 10.75
CA SER A 120 -5.79 4.70 11.00
C SER A 120 -4.97 3.93 9.97
N LEU A 121 -5.49 2.81 9.46
CA LEU A 121 -4.88 2.05 8.37
C LEU A 121 -4.89 2.85 7.07
N VAL A 122 -6.03 3.45 6.68
CA VAL A 122 -6.08 4.31 5.49
C VAL A 122 -5.14 5.51 5.66
N PHE A 123 -5.13 6.15 6.84
CA PHE A 123 -4.18 7.22 7.15
C PHE A 123 -2.72 6.80 6.92
N SER A 124 -2.33 5.60 7.35
CA SER A 124 -0.96 5.11 7.17
C SER A 124 -0.52 5.03 5.70
N GLU A 125 -1.46 4.83 4.78
CA GLU A 125 -1.19 4.77 3.34
C GLU A 125 -1.20 6.17 2.71
N CYS A 126 -1.98 7.10 3.25
CA CYS A 126 -2.17 8.45 2.71
C CYS A 126 -1.02 9.40 3.06
N ARG A 127 0.12 9.27 2.36
CA ARG A 127 1.34 10.02 2.63
C ARG A 127 1.18 11.54 2.64
N MET A 128 0.29 12.08 1.83
CA MET A 128 0.02 13.53 1.77
C MET A 128 -0.66 14.05 3.05
N LEU A 129 -1.21 13.14 3.86
CA LEU A 129 -1.91 13.45 5.10
C LEU A 129 -1.02 13.33 6.35
N HIS A 130 0.23 12.90 6.24
CA HIS A 130 1.18 12.78 7.37
C HIS A 130 1.67 14.14 7.95
N ASN A 131 0.82 15.16 7.89
CA ASN A 131 1.03 16.46 8.52
C ASN A 131 0.72 16.39 10.03
N LYS A 132 0.99 17.51 10.72
CA LYS A 132 0.78 17.65 12.17
C LYS A 132 -0.64 17.31 12.62
N TYR A 133 -1.65 17.82 11.91
CA TYR A 133 -3.05 17.71 12.32
C TYR A 133 -3.50 16.24 12.40
N TRP A 134 -3.31 15.47 11.32
CA TRP A 134 -3.78 14.08 11.29
C TRP A 134 -2.97 13.15 12.19
N ASN A 135 -1.67 13.39 12.32
CA ASN A 135 -0.87 12.65 13.31
C ASN A 135 -1.38 12.88 14.74
N GLU A 136 -1.61 14.14 15.13
CA GLU A 136 -2.13 14.47 16.47
C GLU A 136 -3.53 13.90 16.68
N HIS A 137 -4.39 13.93 15.65
CA HIS A 137 -5.72 13.32 15.68
C HIS A 137 -5.63 11.84 16.05
N PHE A 138 -4.87 11.04 15.30
CA PHE A 138 -4.82 9.59 15.53
C PHE A 138 -3.96 9.18 16.74
N LEU A 139 -2.92 9.94 17.11
CA LEU A 139 -2.04 9.63 18.24
C LEU A 139 -2.79 9.54 19.57
N THR A 140 -3.95 10.21 19.69
CA THR A 140 -4.77 10.14 20.91
C THR A 140 -5.44 8.78 21.10
N ASN A 141 -5.59 7.98 20.05
CA ASN A 141 -6.29 6.72 20.07
C ASN A 141 -5.43 5.55 20.57
N ILE A 142 -6.12 4.52 21.08
CA ILE A 142 -5.54 3.21 21.39
C ILE A 142 -5.80 2.32 20.18
N LEU A 143 -4.73 1.81 19.57
CA LEU A 143 -4.78 0.98 18.37
C LEU A 143 -4.12 -0.37 18.62
N ARG A 144 -4.36 -1.32 17.72
CA ARG A 144 -3.62 -2.58 17.67
C ARG A 144 -2.15 -2.32 17.33
N ASN A 145 -1.28 -3.17 17.89
CA ASN A 145 0.16 -3.08 17.67
C ASN A 145 0.55 -3.17 16.19
N SER A 146 -0.20 -3.92 15.37
CA SER A 146 0.02 -3.95 13.91
C SER A 146 -0.23 -2.59 13.25
N THR A 147 -1.29 -1.90 13.66
CA THR A 147 -1.67 -0.60 13.10
C THR A 147 -0.64 0.48 13.46
N TYR A 148 -0.07 0.44 14.67
CA TYR A 148 1.07 1.28 15.01
C TYR A 148 2.29 1.00 14.11
N VAL A 149 2.61 -0.27 13.84
CA VAL A 149 3.71 -0.65 12.94
C VAL A 149 3.46 -0.14 11.53
N ASP A 150 2.26 -0.31 10.98
CA ASP A 150 1.90 0.17 9.63
C ASP A 150 2.08 1.68 9.52
N ILE A 151 1.62 2.45 10.52
CA ILE A 151 1.82 3.90 10.55
C ILE A 151 3.31 4.22 10.63
N ILE A 152 4.09 3.64 11.56
CA ILE A 152 5.52 3.93 11.72
C ILE A 152 6.28 3.71 10.40
N LEU A 153 6.05 2.58 9.73
CA LEU A 153 6.75 2.22 8.50
C LEU A 153 6.46 3.18 7.34
N ARG A 154 5.26 3.77 7.30
CA ARG A 154 4.77 4.55 6.16
C ARG A 154 4.77 6.06 6.41
N ASN A 155 4.81 6.47 7.67
CA ASN A 155 4.78 7.88 8.05
C ASN A 155 6.00 8.62 7.51
N THR A 156 5.76 9.66 6.72
CA THR A 156 6.82 10.44 6.07
C THR A 156 7.40 11.51 6.99
N ASN A 157 6.80 11.73 8.17
CA ASN A 157 7.25 12.71 9.13
C ASN A 157 8.06 12.06 10.27
N ALA A 158 9.38 12.27 10.26
CA ALA A 158 10.30 11.67 11.24
C ALA A 158 9.98 12.03 12.70
N TYR A 159 9.51 13.25 12.98
CA TYR A 159 9.10 13.64 14.34
C TYR A 159 7.94 12.79 14.84
N TYR A 160 6.96 12.51 13.97
CA TYR A 160 5.82 11.68 14.35
C TYR A 160 6.12 10.19 14.31
N LYS A 161 7.04 9.70 13.47
CA LYS A 161 7.52 8.31 13.55
C LYS A 161 7.96 7.96 14.97
N GLU A 162 8.74 8.83 15.61
CA GLU A 162 9.18 8.64 16.99
C GLU A 162 8.00 8.65 17.99
N ALA A 163 7.06 9.58 17.85
CA ALA A 163 5.87 9.63 18.69
C ALA A 163 5.01 8.35 18.58
N TRP A 164 4.88 7.80 17.37
CA TRP A 164 4.19 6.53 17.12
C TRP A 164 4.96 5.33 17.68
N PHE A 165 6.29 5.34 17.59
CA PHE A 165 7.13 4.31 18.18
C PHE A 165 7.00 4.28 19.71
N GLU A 166 6.99 5.45 20.36
CA GLU A 166 6.73 5.57 21.80
C GLU A 166 5.34 5.06 22.21
N LYS A 167 4.33 5.25 21.36
CA LYS A 167 2.99 4.66 21.57
C LYS A 167 3.04 3.14 21.47
N LEU A 168 3.73 2.59 20.47
CA LEU A 168 3.93 1.15 20.31
C LEU A 168 4.66 0.56 21.53
N LEU A 169 5.69 1.22 22.07
CA LEU A 169 6.39 0.72 23.26
C LEU A 169 5.47 0.59 24.48
N LYS A 170 4.52 1.51 24.64
CA LYS A 170 3.55 1.53 25.74
C LYS A 170 2.41 0.53 25.58
N SER A 171 2.17 0.02 24.37
CA SER A 171 1.05 -0.89 24.07
C SER A 171 1.37 -2.38 24.23
N GLN A 172 2.48 -2.72 24.90
CA GLN A 172 2.95 -4.10 25.12
C GLN A 172 3.13 -4.90 23.82
N PRO A 173 4.06 -4.46 22.95
CA PRO A 173 4.30 -5.07 21.64
C PRO A 173 4.94 -6.46 21.77
N GLN A 174 4.65 -7.33 20.80
CA GLN A 174 5.30 -8.64 20.67
C GLN A 174 6.53 -8.55 19.77
N ALA A 175 7.38 -9.58 19.82
CA ALA A 175 8.58 -9.69 18.98
C ALA A 175 8.29 -9.46 17.49
N ARG A 176 7.11 -9.89 17.02
CA ARG A 176 6.70 -9.75 15.63
C ARG A 176 6.66 -8.28 15.18
N GLN A 177 6.17 -7.36 16.02
CA GLN A 177 6.07 -5.95 15.64
C GLN A 177 7.44 -5.29 15.49
N PHE A 178 8.35 -5.52 16.44
CA PHE A 178 9.74 -5.04 16.33
C PHE A 178 10.47 -5.68 15.15
N LEU A 179 10.21 -6.96 14.90
CA LEU A 179 10.76 -7.64 13.74
C LEU A 179 10.27 -7.01 12.43
N GLU A 180 8.98 -6.68 12.31
CA GLU A 180 8.45 -5.99 11.13
C GLU A 180 9.12 -4.62 10.92
N LEU A 181 9.25 -3.81 11.98
CA LEU A 181 10.00 -2.55 11.92
C LEU A 181 11.44 -2.75 11.44
N PHE A 182 12.16 -3.69 12.06
CA PHE A 182 13.55 -4.00 11.70
C PHE A 182 13.71 -4.47 10.25
N LEU A 183 12.77 -5.27 9.74
CA LEU A 183 12.88 -5.85 8.40
C LEU A 183 12.57 -4.84 7.29
N TYR A 184 11.70 -3.86 7.55
CA TYR A 184 11.14 -2.98 6.51
C TYR A 184 11.58 -1.52 6.58
N ASP A 185 12.20 -1.08 7.68
CA ASP A 185 12.72 0.28 7.83
C ASP A 185 14.16 0.25 8.35
N GLU A 186 15.07 0.81 7.55
CA GLU A 186 16.52 0.82 7.81
C GLU A 186 16.86 1.63 9.07
N ASP A 187 16.04 2.63 9.42
CA ASP A 187 16.22 3.45 10.62
C ASP A 187 16.05 2.63 11.91
N TYR A 188 15.28 1.54 11.85
CA TYR A 188 15.07 0.60 12.96
C TYR A 188 16.05 -0.57 12.96
N GLN A 189 16.96 -0.64 11.98
CA GLN A 189 18.07 -1.59 11.97
C GLN A 189 19.22 -1.09 12.86
N THR A 190 18.93 -0.97 14.16
CA THR A 190 19.91 -0.57 15.17
C THR A 190 20.29 -1.74 16.08
N LYS A 191 21.43 -1.60 16.76
CA LYS A 191 21.86 -2.57 17.78
C LYS A 191 20.84 -2.69 18.92
N GLU A 192 20.26 -1.57 19.36
CA GLU A 192 19.24 -1.57 20.41
C GLU A 192 17.98 -2.35 19.97
N MET A 193 17.51 -2.15 18.74
CA MET A 193 16.37 -2.90 18.22
C MET A 193 16.69 -4.39 18.13
N PHE A 194 17.89 -4.75 17.67
CA PHE A 194 18.34 -6.14 17.65
C PHE A 194 18.33 -6.75 19.05
N GLU A 195 18.94 -6.10 20.03
CA GLU A 195 18.96 -6.56 21.43
C GLU A 195 17.54 -6.72 22.00
N ARG A 196 16.66 -5.74 21.71
CA ARG A 196 15.23 -5.79 22.12
C ARG A 196 14.52 -7.00 21.54
N ILE A 197 14.71 -7.29 20.25
CA ILE A 197 14.16 -8.49 19.61
C ILE A 197 14.73 -9.75 20.26
N MET A 198 16.05 -9.80 20.53
CA MET A 198 16.72 -10.96 21.12
C MET A 198 16.20 -11.32 22.51
N VAL A 199 15.87 -10.33 23.35
CA VAL A 199 15.24 -10.54 24.67
C VAL A 199 13.90 -11.27 24.54
N MET A 200 13.18 -11.06 23.43
CA MET A 200 11.92 -11.73 23.15
C MET A 200 12.07 -13.14 22.57
N ASN A 201 13.31 -13.64 22.51
CA ASN A 201 13.67 -14.98 22.08
C ASN A 201 13.09 -15.36 20.69
N PRO A 202 13.53 -14.70 19.61
CA PRO A 202 13.03 -14.95 18.27
C PRO A 202 13.42 -16.37 17.81
N SER A 203 12.58 -16.96 16.96
CA SER A 203 12.89 -18.24 16.33
C SER A 203 14.09 -18.11 15.36
N VAL A 204 14.78 -19.23 15.13
CA VAL A 204 15.89 -19.31 14.15
C VAL A 204 15.45 -18.83 12.77
N PHE A 205 14.19 -19.10 12.39
CA PHE A 205 13.62 -18.62 11.13
C PHE A 205 13.49 -17.09 11.08
N GLN A 206 13.08 -16.45 12.19
CA GLN A 206 13.02 -14.99 12.27
C GLN A 206 14.42 -14.36 12.20
N LEU A 207 15.41 -14.94 12.87
CA LEU A 207 16.80 -14.52 12.75
C LEU A 207 17.31 -14.62 11.32
N GLY A 208 17.00 -15.71 10.61
CA GLY A 208 17.36 -15.86 9.20
C GLY A 208 16.72 -14.80 8.29
N LYS A 209 15.50 -14.33 8.59
CA LYS A 209 14.91 -13.19 7.87
C LYS A 209 15.68 -11.89 8.13
N MET A 210 16.12 -11.67 9.39
CA MET A 210 16.91 -10.50 9.74
C MET A 210 18.27 -10.51 9.02
N VAL A 211 18.94 -11.66 8.93
CA VAL A 211 20.17 -11.81 8.13
C VAL A 211 19.94 -11.40 6.68
N TYR A 212 18.81 -11.77 6.08
CA TYR A 212 18.50 -11.43 4.69
C TYR A 212 18.28 -9.93 4.46
N MET A 213 17.56 -9.28 5.36
CA MET A 213 17.08 -7.90 5.18
C MET A 213 17.99 -6.83 5.82
N ALA A 214 18.92 -7.25 6.69
CA ALA A 214 19.82 -6.32 7.37
C ALA A 214 20.78 -5.66 6.37
N LYS A 215 20.65 -4.34 6.24
CA LYS A 215 21.54 -3.45 5.50
C LYS A 215 22.35 -2.55 6.45
N GLY A 216 21.81 -2.24 7.64
CA GLY A 216 22.39 -1.28 8.61
C GLY A 216 23.01 -1.88 9.88
N VAL A 217 22.43 -2.93 10.48
CA VAL A 217 23.07 -3.68 11.59
C VAL A 217 24.19 -4.54 11.03
N ASN A 218 25.23 -4.78 11.84
CA ASN A 218 26.28 -5.75 11.55
C ASN A 218 25.69 -7.14 11.24
N ALA A 219 25.40 -7.41 9.97
CA ALA A 219 24.80 -8.65 9.50
C ALA A 219 25.60 -9.89 9.93
N GLN A 220 26.91 -9.71 10.21
CA GLN A 220 27.76 -10.77 10.76
C GLN A 220 27.38 -11.16 12.20
N GLU A 221 26.95 -10.21 13.02
CA GLU A 221 26.51 -10.47 14.39
C GLU A 221 25.18 -11.25 14.40
N ILE A 222 24.25 -10.87 13.53
CA ILE A 222 22.98 -11.57 13.35
C ILE A 222 23.24 -12.97 12.78
N LEU A 223 24.12 -13.09 11.78
CA LEU A 223 24.50 -14.38 11.20
C LEU A 223 25.17 -15.29 12.23
N LYS A 224 26.10 -14.76 13.03
CA LYS A 224 26.72 -15.50 14.13
C LYS A 224 25.66 -16.03 15.10
N THR A 225 24.76 -15.16 15.55
CA THR A 225 23.67 -15.54 16.46
C THR A 225 22.73 -16.59 15.84
N PHE A 226 22.43 -16.47 14.54
CA PHE A 226 21.65 -17.44 13.79
C PHE A 226 22.33 -18.82 13.79
N LEU A 227 23.63 -18.89 13.50
CA LEU A 227 24.40 -20.13 13.47
C LEU A 227 24.52 -20.76 14.87
N GLU A 228 24.77 -19.95 15.91
CA GLU A 228 24.86 -20.39 17.30
C GLU A 228 23.54 -21.00 17.81
N ARG A 229 22.40 -20.54 17.29
CA ARG A 229 21.07 -21.08 17.61
C ARG A 229 20.66 -22.27 16.73
N GLY A 230 21.60 -22.87 15.99
CA GLY A 230 21.34 -24.05 15.16
C GLY A 230 20.81 -23.73 13.76
N GLY A 231 20.90 -22.48 13.33
CA GLY A 231 20.68 -22.10 11.95
C GLY A 231 21.71 -22.77 11.01
N THR A 232 21.30 -23.05 9.78
CA THR A 232 22.16 -23.70 8.77
C THR A 232 22.13 -22.90 7.47
N GLN A 233 23.17 -23.06 6.64
CA GLN A 233 23.19 -22.45 5.31
C GLN A 233 21.97 -22.87 4.48
N LYS A 234 21.59 -24.15 4.51
CA LYS A 234 20.41 -24.67 3.81
C LYS A 234 19.11 -23.96 4.25
N LEU A 235 18.99 -23.62 5.53
CA LEU A 235 17.84 -22.87 6.03
C LEU A 235 17.87 -21.41 5.55
N LEU A 236 19.05 -20.77 5.54
CA LEU A 236 19.18 -19.42 4.96
C LEU A 236 18.80 -19.41 3.49
N ASP A 237 19.31 -20.35 2.70
CA ASP A 237 18.99 -20.46 1.27
C ASP A 237 17.48 -20.64 1.06
N HIS A 238 16.83 -21.46 1.88
CA HIS A 238 15.38 -21.62 1.85
C HIS A 238 14.63 -20.32 2.18
N ILE A 239 15.07 -19.59 3.23
CA ILE A 239 14.48 -18.31 3.61
C ILE A 239 14.65 -17.28 2.48
N PHE A 240 15.85 -17.20 1.90
CA PHE A 240 16.19 -16.23 0.87
C PHE A 240 15.38 -16.48 -0.40
N ASN A 241 15.28 -17.75 -0.84
CA ASN A 241 14.45 -18.12 -1.98
C ASN A 241 12.97 -17.77 -1.75
N ARG A 242 12.44 -18.02 -0.53
CA ARG A 242 11.05 -17.72 -0.20
C ARG A 242 10.77 -16.23 -0.12
N LEU A 243 11.70 -15.44 0.43
CA LEU A 243 11.57 -13.98 0.50
C LEU A 243 11.75 -13.34 -0.87
N HIS A 244 12.70 -13.81 -1.68
CA HIS A 244 12.91 -13.34 -3.04
C HIS A 244 11.68 -13.61 -3.91
N TYR A 245 11.10 -14.82 -3.82
CA TYR A 245 9.85 -15.16 -4.51
C TYR A 245 8.68 -14.31 -4.01
N ARG A 246 8.58 -14.05 -2.69
CA ARG A 246 7.56 -13.13 -2.15
C ARG A 246 7.75 -11.68 -2.58
N ILE A 247 8.98 -11.17 -2.68
CA ILE A 247 9.24 -9.79 -3.11
C ILE A 247 8.97 -9.65 -4.61
N ALA A 248 9.37 -10.65 -5.41
CA ALA A 248 9.01 -10.73 -6.82
C ALA A 248 7.49 -10.76 -6.98
N ASN A 249 6.81 -11.61 -6.22
CA ASN A 249 5.35 -11.67 -6.23
C ASN A 249 4.68 -10.46 -5.59
N LEU A 250 5.28 -9.69 -4.67
CA LEU A 250 4.70 -8.44 -4.15
C LEU A 250 4.86 -7.28 -5.14
N LYS A 251 5.88 -7.32 -6.00
CA LYS A 251 5.99 -6.41 -7.15
C LYS A 251 4.96 -6.75 -8.22
N ILE A 252 4.73 -8.04 -8.45
CA ILE A 252 3.67 -8.54 -9.35
C ILE A 252 2.29 -8.29 -8.73
N ASN A 253 2.09 -8.52 -7.44
CA ASN A 253 0.84 -8.30 -6.73
C ASN A 253 0.55 -6.82 -6.44
N ARG A 254 1.51 -5.90 -6.62
CA ARG A 254 1.18 -4.47 -6.77
C ARG A 254 0.54 -4.15 -8.12
N ILE A 255 0.64 -5.08 -9.08
CA ILE A 255 -0.05 -5.10 -10.38
C ILE A 255 -1.26 -6.06 -10.32
N PHE A 256 -1.38 -6.91 -9.27
CA PHE A 256 -2.35 -8.00 -9.18
C PHE A 256 -2.83 -8.26 -7.73
N ILE A 257 -3.25 -7.24 -6.98
CA ILE A 257 -4.09 -7.45 -5.80
C ILE A 257 -5.44 -6.78 -6.08
N ASP A 258 -6.32 -7.64 -6.62
CA ASP A 258 -7.77 -7.75 -6.45
C ASP A 258 -8.42 -6.89 -5.35
#